data_AF-A0A803W8Y1-F1
#
_entry.id   AF-A0A803W8Y1-F1
#
_cell.length_a   1.000
_cell.length_b   1.000
_cell.length_c   1.000
_cell.angle_alpha   90.00
_cell.angle_beta   90.00
_cell.angle_gamma   90.00
#
_symmetry.space_group_name_H-M   'P 1'
#
loop_
_entity.id
_entity.type
_entity.pdbx_description
1 polymer ?
#
loop_
_entity_poly.entity_id
_entity_poly.type
_entity_poly.pdbx_seq_one_letter_code
_entity_poly.pdbx_strand_id
1 'polypeptide(L)'
;VTSPPSVMSLPGICEKITSFPKDRKFSFDSQKHILRKKSLYVIPNLMSISNLDVIKFQHITDNIIACVEANIAKKEQEKRDYSRNFIHEILNEVQKGVNSVPRNAKCTFNKQYSIDLSLYLCKMAAERFKAMHEAFQKANDPVVYL
;
A
#
# COMPACT_ATOMS: atom_id res chain seq x y z
N VAL A 1 40.86 -9.32 0.54
CA VAL A 1 39.97 -8.83 -0.52
C VAL A 1 38.74 -9.71 -0.52
N THR A 2 37.68 -9.28 0.16
CA THR A 2 36.41 -10.01 0.23
C THR A 2 35.32 -9.07 -0.26
N SER A 3 34.75 -9.39 -1.41
CA SER A 3 33.68 -8.64 -2.07
C SER A 3 32.43 -8.54 -1.17
N PRO A 4 31.65 -7.44 -1.22
CA PRO A 4 30.38 -7.35 -0.52
C PRO A 4 29.34 -8.26 -1.19
N PRO A 5 28.36 -8.79 -0.44
CA PRO A 5 27.33 -9.66 -0.99
C PRO A 5 26.44 -8.86 -1.94
N SER A 6 26.29 -9.39 -3.14
CA SER A 6 25.38 -8.91 -4.17
C SER A 6 23.98 -8.78 -3.60
N VAL A 7 23.49 -7.54 -3.52
CA VAL A 7 22.09 -7.25 -3.26
C VAL A 7 21.30 -7.90 -4.40
N MET A 8 20.57 -8.97 -4.09
CA MET A 8 19.74 -9.68 -5.05
C MET A 8 18.57 -8.78 -5.44
N SER A 9 18.78 -7.95 -6.46
CA SER A 9 17.74 -7.14 -7.08
C SER A 9 16.77 -8.07 -7.79
N LEU A 10 15.57 -8.26 -7.20
CA LEU A 10 14.47 -8.98 -7.86
C LEU A 10 14.07 -8.23 -9.14
N PRO A 11 14.29 -8.79 -10.34
CA PRO A 11 14.18 -8.05 -11.60
C PRO A 11 12.79 -7.44 -11.90
N GLY A 12 11.72 -7.90 -11.26
CA GLY A 12 10.36 -7.40 -11.53
C GLY A 12 9.90 -6.23 -10.64
N ILE A 13 10.62 -5.89 -9.57
CA ILE A 13 10.16 -4.86 -8.62
C ILE A 13 10.56 -3.47 -9.10
N CYS A 14 11.81 -3.30 -9.53
CA CYS A 14 12.32 -2.01 -10.01
C CYS A 14 11.56 -1.52 -11.26
N GLU A 15 11.31 -2.40 -12.23
CA GLU A 15 10.53 -2.07 -13.43
C GLU A 15 9.12 -1.57 -13.08
N LYS A 16 8.47 -2.23 -12.11
CA LYS A 16 7.11 -1.89 -11.67
C LYS A 16 7.05 -0.56 -10.93
N ILE A 17 8.10 -0.23 -10.17
CA ILE A 17 8.26 1.07 -9.52
C ILE A 17 8.42 2.17 -10.58
N THR A 18 9.22 1.93 -11.63
CA THR A 18 9.45 2.92 -12.70
C THR A 18 8.25 3.09 -13.64
N SER A 19 7.45 2.04 -13.86
CA SER A 19 6.26 2.11 -14.72
C SER A 19 5.02 2.68 -14.02
N PHE A 20 5.08 2.95 -12.71
CA PHE A 20 3.91 3.39 -11.95
C PHE A 20 3.64 4.88 -12.24
N PRO A 21 2.50 5.24 -12.85
CA PRO A 21 2.22 6.61 -13.26
C PRO A 21 2.19 7.58 -12.08
N LYS A 22 2.61 8.82 -12.32
CA LYS A 22 2.83 9.84 -11.29
C LYS A 22 1.54 10.21 -10.53
N ASP A 23 0.42 10.29 -11.23
CA ASP A 23 -0.82 10.91 -10.70
C ASP A 23 -2.00 9.93 -10.49
N ARG A 24 -1.79 8.60 -10.53
CA ARG A 24 -2.90 7.66 -10.32
C ARG A 24 -3.20 7.47 -8.84
N LYS A 25 -4.40 7.91 -8.43
CA LYS A 25 -5.10 7.38 -7.27
C LYS A 25 -5.26 5.86 -7.44
N PHE A 26 -5.04 5.09 -6.37
CA PHE A 26 -5.29 3.65 -6.42
C PHE A 26 -6.74 3.38 -6.79
N SER A 27 -6.95 2.51 -7.76
CA SER A 27 -8.28 2.05 -8.17
C SER A 27 -8.36 0.56 -7.92
N PHE A 28 -9.32 0.17 -7.10
CA PHE A 28 -9.58 -1.23 -6.84
C PHE A 28 -10.36 -1.83 -8.01
N ASP A 29 -9.72 -2.76 -8.71
CA ASP A 29 -10.31 -3.55 -9.77
C ASP A 29 -10.61 -4.96 -9.26
N SER A 30 -11.89 -5.35 -9.23
CA SER A 30 -12.31 -6.65 -8.72
C SER A 30 -11.86 -7.82 -9.60
N GLN A 31 -11.71 -7.65 -10.92
CA GLN A 31 -11.21 -8.68 -11.81
C GLN A 31 -9.71 -8.90 -11.62
N LYS A 32 -8.96 -7.82 -11.38
CA LYS A 32 -7.51 -7.87 -11.22
C LYS A 32 -7.08 -8.24 -9.80
N HIS A 33 -7.82 -7.86 -8.77
CA HIS A 33 -7.36 -7.89 -7.38
C HIS A 33 -8.01 -8.98 -6.52
N ILE A 34 -9.12 -9.58 -6.97
CA ILE A 34 -9.80 -10.66 -6.25
C ILE A 34 -9.43 -12.01 -6.86
N LEU A 35 -9.03 -12.96 -6.02
CA LEU A 35 -8.90 -14.37 -6.37
C LEU A 35 -10.04 -15.18 -5.77
N ARG A 36 -10.64 -16.04 -6.59
CA ARG A 36 -11.62 -17.03 -6.15
C ARG A 36 -10.92 -18.23 -5.52
N LYS A 37 -11.37 -18.69 -4.36
CA LYS A 37 -10.86 -19.94 -3.78
C LYS A 37 -11.57 -21.13 -4.43
N LYS A 38 -10.82 -22.05 -5.03
CA LYS A 38 -11.37 -23.36 -5.44
C LYS A 38 -11.57 -24.19 -4.16
N SER A 39 -12.82 -24.47 -3.82
CA SER A 39 -13.17 -25.43 -2.76
C SER A 39 -13.77 -26.68 -3.41
N LEU A 40 -13.34 -27.86 -2.95
CA LEU A 40 -13.82 -29.16 -3.43
C LEU A 40 -15.28 -29.46 -3.05
N TYR A 41 -15.84 -28.70 -2.10
CA TYR A 41 -17.17 -28.94 -1.51
C TYR A 41 -18.25 -27.94 -1.95
N VAL A 42 -17.96 -27.01 -2.87
CA VAL A 42 -18.87 -25.88 -3.15
C VAL A 42 -19.44 -25.96 -4.57
N ILE A 43 -20.77 -25.89 -4.65
CA ILE A 43 -21.56 -25.94 -5.89
C ILE A 43 -21.16 -24.78 -6.84
N PRO A 44 -20.93 -25.03 -8.14
CA PRO A 44 -20.44 -24.04 -9.11
C PRO A 44 -21.26 -22.74 -9.21
N ASN A 45 -22.58 -22.82 -9.03
CA ASN A 45 -23.50 -21.67 -9.10
C ASN A 45 -23.46 -20.76 -7.86
N LEU A 46 -23.00 -21.24 -6.70
CA LEU A 46 -22.91 -20.45 -5.47
C LEU A 46 -21.59 -19.65 -5.38
N MET A 47 -20.79 -19.74 -6.43
CA MET A 47 -19.37 -19.40 -6.43
C MET A 47 -19.11 -18.08 -7.16
N SER A 48 -20.08 -17.46 -7.86
CA SER A 48 -19.87 -16.17 -8.54
C SER A 48 -19.53 -15.07 -7.53
N ILE A 49 -18.61 -14.17 -7.90
CA ILE A 49 -18.33 -12.97 -7.11
C ILE A 49 -19.59 -12.12 -7.16
N SER A 50 -20.20 -11.88 -6.01
CA SER A 50 -21.39 -11.03 -5.93
C SER A 50 -20.99 -9.56 -5.85
N ASN A 51 -21.91 -8.67 -6.22
CA ASN A 51 -21.72 -7.23 -6.02
C ASN A 51 -21.47 -6.90 -4.53
N LEU A 52 -22.09 -7.65 -3.62
CA LEU A 52 -21.86 -7.48 -2.18
C LEU A 52 -20.41 -7.82 -1.80
N ASP A 53 -19.80 -8.82 -2.44
CA ASP A 53 -18.38 -9.11 -2.24
C ASP A 53 -17.52 -7.96 -2.77
N VAL A 54 -17.78 -7.45 -3.97
CA VAL A 54 -17.03 -6.30 -4.52
C VAL A 54 -17.10 -5.08 -3.59
N ILE A 55 -18.28 -4.75 -3.08
CA ILE A 55 -18.48 -3.63 -2.13
C ILE A 55 -17.69 -3.86 -0.84
N LYS A 56 -17.70 -5.07 -0.28
CA LYS A 56 -16.93 -5.40 0.93
C LYS A 56 -15.42 -5.22 0.72
N PHE A 57 -14.90 -5.70 -0.41
CA PHE A 57 -13.47 -5.60 -0.72
C PHE A 57 -13.03 -4.15 -1.01
N GLN A 58 -13.90 -3.37 -1.65
CA GLN A 58 -13.71 -1.93 -1.81
C GLN A 58 -13.64 -1.25 -0.43
N HIS A 59 -14.60 -1.51 0.45
CA HIS A 59 -14.62 -0.93 1.79
C HIS A 59 -13.39 -1.28 2.63
N ILE A 60 -12.88 -2.52 2.53
CA ILE A 60 -11.61 -2.90 3.16
C ILE A 60 -10.46 -2.07 2.59
N THR A 61 -10.41 -1.88 1.27
CA THR A 61 -9.37 -1.07 0.62
C THR A 61 -9.42 0.39 1.10
N ASP A 62 -10.61 0.99 1.13
CA ASP A 62 -10.80 2.37 1.54
C ASP A 62 -10.42 2.57 3.02
N ASN A 63 -10.76 1.60 3.88
CA ASN A 63 -10.33 1.61 5.28
C ASN A 63 -8.81 1.57 5.43
N ILE A 64 -8.11 0.71 4.67
CA ILE A 64 -6.63 0.65 4.72
C ILE A 64 -6.04 2.00 4.32
N ILE A 65 -6.53 2.60 3.22
CA ILE A 65 -6.05 3.90 2.74
C ILE A 65 -6.28 4.97 3.81
N ALA A 66 -7.47 5.05 4.37
CA ALA A 66 -7.82 6.02 5.42
C ALA A 66 -6.95 5.86 6.67
N CYS A 67 -6.69 4.62 7.13
CA CYS A 67 -5.82 4.35 8.26
C CYS A 67 -4.38 4.84 8.00
N VAL A 68 -3.84 4.58 6.81
CA VAL A 68 -2.49 5.02 6.45
C VAL A 68 -2.43 6.54 6.31
N GLU A 69 -3.42 7.19 5.68
CA GLU A 69 -3.50 8.65 5.58
C GLU A 69 -3.55 9.31 6.96
N ALA A 70 -4.36 8.78 7.89
CA ALA A 70 -4.42 9.27 9.26
C ALA A 70 -3.07 9.12 9.99
N ASN A 71 -2.38 8.00 9.78
CA ASN A 71 -1.05 7.78 10.36
C ASN A 71 0.00 8.74 9.80
N ILE A 72 -0.05 9.07 8.49
CA ILE A 72 0.82 10.08 7.89
C ILE A 72 0.53 11.45 8.51
N ALA A 73 -0.75 11.85 8.53
CA ALA A 73 -1.16 13.16 9.07
C ALA A 73 -0.72 13.36 10.53
N LYS A 74 -0.83 12.30 11.35
CA LYS A 74 -0.33 12.32 12.72
C LYS A 74 1.18 12.54 12.79
N LYS A 75 1.97 11.87 11.94
CA LYS A 75 3.44 12.01 11.92
C LYS A 75 3.89 13.36 11.37
N GLU A 76 3.17 13.91 10.40
CA GLU A 76 3.36 15.28 9.91
C GLU A 76 3.17 16.29 11.06
N GLN A 77 2.12 16.13 11.87
CA GLN A 77 1.87 16.98 13.04
C GLN A 77 2.97 16.85 14.10
N GLU A 78 3.46 15.63 14.33
CA GLU A 78 4.57 15.36 15.26
C GLU A 78 5.93 15.84 14.73
N LYS A 79 6.00 16.37 13.49
CA LYS A 79 7.25 16.75 12.77
C LYS A 79 8.30 15.64 12.80
N ARG A 80 7.87 14.38 12.78
CA ARG A 80 8.78 13.23 12.79
C ARG A 80 9.21 12.91 11.36
N ASP A 81 10.52 12.85 11.15
CA ASP A 81 11.08 12.47 9.87
C ASP A 81 10.64 11.07 9.43
N TYR A 82 10.65 10.88 8.11
CA TYR A 82 10.42 9.58 7.48
C TYR A 82 11.43 8.55 8.01
N SER A 83 10.94 7.52 8.69
CA SER A 83 11.78 6.43 9.18
C SER A 83 11.49 5.13 8.43
N ARG A 84 12.49 4.24 8.34
CA ARG A 84 12.34 2.88 7.80
C ARG A 84 11.17 2.12 8.46
N ASN A 85 10.88 2.42 9.72
CA ASN A 85 9.78 1.83 10.47
C ASN A 85 8.42 2.16 9.83
N PHE A 86 8.30 3.32 9.17
CA PHE A 86 7.05 3.74 8.55
C PHE A 86 6.65 2.87 7.35
N ILE A 87 7.62 2.40 6.57
CA ILE A 87 7.33 1.43 5.49
C ILE A 87 6.74 0.15 6.09
N HIS A 88 7.32 -0.35 7.18
CA HIS A 88 6.79 -1.52 7.87
C HIS A 88 5.40 -1.28 8.46
N GLU A 89 5.11 -0.09 8.97
CA GLU A 89 3.77 0.30 9.42
C GLU A 89 2.75 0.23 8.28
N ILE A 90 3.06 0.79 7.10
CA ILE A 90 2.19 0.72 5.91
C ILE A 90 1.94 -0.74 5.52
N LEU A 91 3.00 -1.53 5.37
CA LEU A 91 2.88 -2.94 4.97
C LEU A 91 2.05 -3.75 5.98
N ASN A 92 2.19 -3.45 7.27
CA ASN A 92 1.42 -4.08 8.33
C ASN A 92 -0.08 -3.72 8.24
N GLU A 93 -0.43 -2.47 7.95
CA GLU A 93 -1.83 -2.08 7.75
C GLU A 93 -2.47 -2.77 6.53
N VAL A 94 -1.73 -2.86 5.41
CA VAL A 94 -2.17 -3.64 4.24
C VAL A 94 -2.38 -5.11 4.63
N GLN A 95 -1.45 -5.70 5.37
CA GLN A 95 -1.53 -7.09 5.78
C GLN A 95 -2.71 -7.36 6.73
N LYS A 96 -2.98 -6.46 7.68
CA LYS A 96 -4.16 -6.52 8.56
C LYS A 96 -5.45 -6.47 7.75
N GLY A 97 -5.55 -5.54 6.80
CA GLY A 97 -6.71 -5.42 5.93
C GLY A 97 -6.95 -6.67 5.08
N VAL A 98 -5.90 -7.24 4.47
CA VAL A 98 -6.00 -8.50 3.72
C VAL A 98 -6.42 -9.67 4.64
N ASN A 99 -5.87 -9.74 5.85
CA ASN A 99 -6.17 -10.79 6.82
C ASN A 99 -7.55 -10.65 7.47
N SER A 100 -8.21 -9.49 7.35
CA SER A 100 -9.59 -9.30 7.82
C SER A 100 -10.60 -10.12 7.02
N VAL A 101 -10.25 -10.54 5.79
CA VAL A 101 -11.08 -11.42 4.98
C VAL A 101 -11.06 -12.83 5.59
N PRO A 102 -12.23 -13.39 5.95
CA PRO A 102 -12.29 -14.71 6.56
C PRO A 102 -11.63 -15.80 5.71
N ARG A 103 -10.92 -16.73 6.34
CA ARG A 103 -10.25 -17.84 5.62
C ARG A 103 -11.25 -18.73 4.87
N ASN A 104 -12.48 -18.84 5.35
CA ASN A 104 -13.59 -19.57 4.72
C ASN A 104 -14.36 -18.75 3.68
N ALA A 105 -14.01 -17.48 3.44
CA ALA A 105 -14.63 -16.67 2.39
C ALA A 105 -14.38 -17.28 1.00
N LYS A 106 -15.36 -17.16 0.11
CA LYS A 106 -15.34 -17.70 -1.26
C LYS A 106 -14.27 -17.03 -2.14
N CYS A 107 -13.93 -15.79 -1.81
CA CYS A 107 -12.94 -14.99 -2.49
C CYS A 107 -11.98 -14.33 -1.48
N THR A 108 -10.82 -13.91 -1.96
CA THR A 108 -9.79 -13.23 -1.16
C THR A 108 -8.97 -12.31 -2.05
N PHE A 109 -8.20 -11.40 -1.46
CA PHE A 109 -7.27 -10.57 -2.22
C PHE A 109 -6.15 -11.43 -2.78
N ASN A 110 -5.72 -11.17 -4.00
CA ASN A 110 -4.56 -11.84 -4.56
C ASN A 110 -3.26 -11.14 -4.13
N LYS A 111 -2.12 -11.76 -4.42
CA LYS A 111 -0.80 -11.19 -4.10
C LYS A 111 -0.56 -9.86 -4.83
N GLN A 112 -1.12 -9.71 -6.03
CA GLN A 112 -0.94 -8.53 -6.86
C GLN A 112 -1.60 -7.29 -6.25
N TYR A 113 -2.76 -7.45 -5.61
CA TYR A 113 -3.42 -6.41 -4.83
C TYR A 113 -2.52 -5.89 -3.71
N SER A 114 -1.94 -6.79 -2.90
CA SER A 114 -1.05 -6.39 -1.80
C SER A 114 0.15 -5.60 -2.30
N ILE A 115 0.74 -6.01 -3.43
CA ILE A 115 1.87 -5.30 -4.05
C ILE A 115 1.43 -3.91 -4.55
N ASP A 116 0.35 -3.84 -5.32
CA ASP A 116 -0.09 -2.59 -5.95
C ASP A 116 -0.55 -1.56 -4.91
N LEU A 117 -1.28 -2.00 -3.88
CA LEU A 117 -1.72 -1.12 -2.80
C LEU A 117 -0.53 -0.66 -1.94
N SER A 118 0.39 -1.57 -1.58
CA SER A 118 1.58 -1.19 -0.81
C SER A 118 2.44 -0.18 -1.55
N LEU A 119 2.64 -0.36 -2.85
CA LEU A 119 3.42 0.55 -3.69
C LEU A 119 2.77 1.94 -3.74
N TYR A 120 1.45 1.99 -3.97
CA TYR A 120 0.69 3.23 -3.97
C TYR A 120 0.82 3.98 -2.63
N LEU A 121 0.60 3.29 -1.50
CA LEU A 121 0.64 3.89 -0.18
C LEU A 121 2.06 4.36 0.20
N CYS A 122 3.09 3.60 -0.14
CA CYS A 122 4.48 4.00 0.11
C CYS A 122 4.86 5.25 -0.69
N LYS A 123 4.40 5.35 -1.94
CA LYS A 123 4.63 6.51 -2.78
C LYS A 123 3.91 7.75 -2.24
N MET A 124 2.63 7.63 -1.93
CA MET A 124 1.82 8.68 -1.32
C MET A 124 2.48 9.20 -0.02
N ALA A 125 2.96 8.29 0.83
CA ALA A 125 3.72 8.64 2.01
C ALA A 125 5.01 9.41 1.69
N ALA A 126 5.84 8.89 0.78
CA ALA A 126 7.10 9.53 0.39
C ALA A 126 6.90 10.96 -0.14
N GLU A 127 5.85 11.20 -0.92
CA GLU A 127 5.51 12.54 -1.43
C GLU A 127 5.14 13.51 -0.28
N ARG A 128 4.32 13.06 0.66
CA ARG A 128 3.94 13.85 1.85
C ARG A 128 5.14 14.23 2.72
N PHE A 129 6.00 13.27 3.04
CA PHE A 129 7.18 13.55 3.87
C PHE A 129 8.22 14.40 3.15
N LYS A 130 8.37 14.25 1.83
CA LYS A 130 9.23 15.13 1.04
C LYS A 130 8.76 16.59 1.14
N ALA A 131 7.46 16.84 0.96
CA ALA A 131 6.89 18.18 1.08
C ALA A 131 7.08 18.77 2.49
N MET A 132 6.90 17.95 3.53
CA MET A 132 7.16 18.35 4.91
C MET A 132 8.63 18.72 5.14
N HIS A 133 9.56 17.92 4.63
CA HIS A 133 11.00 18.16 4.76
C HIS A 133 11.44 19.44 4.03
N GLU A 134 10.92 19.68 2.82
CA GLU A 134 11.16 20.92 2.07
C GLU A 134 10.61 22.16 2.81
N ALA A 135 9.41 22.05 3.39
CA ALA A 135 8.82 23.12 4.20
C ALA A 135 9.65 23.39 5.47
N PHE A 136 10.19 22.35 6.11
CA PHE A 136 11.09 22.48 7.26
C PHE A 136 12.38 23.20 6.88
N GLN A 137 13.02 22.82 5.76
CA GLN A 137 14.23 23.49 5.28
C GLN A 137 13.98 24.98 5.01
N LYS A 138 12.89 25.31 4.30
CA LYS A 138 12.53 26.70 3.97
C LYS A 138 12.27 27.56 5.20
N ALA A 139 11.62 27.00 6.23
CA ALA A 139 11.32 27.73 7.46
C ALA A 139 12.56 28.01 8.33
N ASN A 140 13.63 27.24 8.15
CA ASN A 140 14.87 27.36 8.92
C ASN A 140 16.07 27.75 8.04
N ASP A 141 15.81 28.39 6.89
CA ASP A 141 16.86 28.84 5.98
C ASP A 141 17.69 29.96 6.66
N PRO A 142 18.98 29.73 6.95
CA PRO A 142 19.82 30.68 7.68
C PRO A 142 20.08 31.97 6.90
N VAL A 143 19.85 32.01 5.58
CA VAL A 143 20.03 33.21 4.75
C VAL A 143 18.94 34.26 5.01
N VAL A 144 17.79 33.85 5.57
CA VAL A 144 16.67 34.76 5.90
C VAL A 144 16.90 35.51 7.24
N TYR A 145 17.95 35.15 7.98
CA TYR A 145 18.26 35.73 9.31
C TYR A 145 19.40 36.76 9.31
N LEU A 146 19.87 37.20 8.14
CA LEU A 146 20.94 38.21 8.02
C LEU A 146 20.39 39.58 7.58
#